data_AF-O50325-F1
#
_entry.id   AF-O50325-F1
#
_cell.length_a   1.000
_cell.length_b   1.000
_cell.length_c   1.000
_cell.angle_alpha   90.00
_cell.angle_beta   90.00
_cell.angle_gamma   90.00
#
_symmetry.space_group_name_H-M   'P 1'
#
loop_
_entity.id
_entity.type
_entity.pdbx_description
1 polymer ?
#
loop_
_entity_poly.entity_id
_entity_poly.type
_entity_poly.pdbx_seq_one_letter_code
_entity_poly.pdbx_strand_id
1 'polypeptide(L)'
;MFKYVIPLCALTLAAPSFAAQTTLMLSQKSDVNYLGWSTDESKVARQEVYRGTTSNPDLRERIAVLDAETRTFKDADTNSGLNYWYWVDVVSENQAQVVSNAVTTAPNAGPLRAAKASSECKPGATFENRTVDCGGVTIGTSCPNDSDKQKPLIILKNATVKNLRISASGRADGIHCDSGNCTIENVIWEDICEDAATNNGKTMTIVGGIAHNAKDGYGGKPDKVLQHNSKNSTTVVKGNFTLTGEHGKLWRSCGDCSNNGGPRFLTVTSATVNGTIDSIAGVNRNYGDVATISGLKIKNYKEGKPPVCEEFKGVVKGQGSTEKYGEKWDTTNCKVSRSGVSKL
;
A
#
# COMPACT_ATOMS: atom_id res chain seq x y z
N MET A 1 45.90 12.27 -52.82
CA MET A 1 44.89 11.59 -51.96
C MET A 1 44.85 12.30 -50.62
N PHE A 2 43.90 13.21 -50.40
CA PHE A 2 43.63 13.79 -49.07
C PHE A 2 42.37 13.13 -48.52
N LYS A 3 42.49 12.38 -47.43
CA LYS A 3 41.36 11.79 -46.69
C LYS A 3 40.87 12.81 -45.67
N TYR A 4 39.65 13.32 -45.86
CA TYR A 4 38.93 14.05 -44.83
C TYR A 4 38.32 13.05 -43.84
N VAL A 5 38.64 13.18 -42.57
CA VAL A 5 37.97 12.49 -41.47
C VAL A 5 37.00 13.50 -40.84
N ILE A 6 35.70 13.24 -40.94
CA ILE A 6 34.66 14.03 -40.29
C ILE A 6 34.45 13.44 -38.89
N PRO A 7 34.53 14.22 -37.81
CA PRO A 7 34.28 13.72 -36.47
C PRO A 7 32.78 13.51 -36.28
N LEU A 8 32.39 12.29 -35.92
CA LEU A 8 31.02 11.95 -35.55
C LEU A 8 30.73 12.55 -34.17
N CYS A 9 30.06 13.70 -34.14
CA CYS A 9 29.57 14.30 -32.91
C CYS A 9 28.42 13.44 -32.37
N ALA A 10 28.69 12.66 -31.31
CA ALA A 10 27.67 11.89 -30.63
C ALA A 10 26.74 12.85 -29.87
N LEU A 11 25.59 13.16 -30.46
CA LEU A 11 24.49 13.81 -29.75
C LEU A 11 23.93 12.81 -28.72
N THR A 12 24.32 12.98 -27.45
CA THR A 12 23.59 12.35 -26.34
C THR A 12 22.23 13.03 -26.24
N LEU A 13 21.18 12.36 -26.74
CA LEU A 13 19.80 12.72 -26.45
C LEU A 13 19.55 12.54 -24.94
N ALA A 14 19.64 13.63 -24.19
CA ALA A 14 19.12 13.66 -22.83
C ALA A 14 17.60 13.40 -22.90
N ALA A 15 17.13 12.36 -22.23
CA ALA A 15 15.70 12.12 -22.07
C ALA A 15 15.06 13.38 -21.44
N PRO A 16 13.85 13.79 -21.87
CA PRO A 16 13.17 14.92 -21.26
C PRO A 16 13.01 14.66 -19.76
N SER A 17 13.69 15.45 -18.94
CA SER A 17 13.49 15.47 -17.49
C SER A 17 12.17 16.17 -17.23
N PHE A 18 11.09 15.42 -17.13
CA PHE A 18 9.85 15.96 -16.58
C PHE A 18 10.10 16.37 -15.13
N ALA A 19 9.59 17.54 -14.74
CA ALA A 19 9.65 17.95 -13.34
C ALA A 19 8.94 16.91 -12.48
N ALA A 20 9.54 16.59 -11.32
CA ALA A 20 8.95 15.69 -10.36
C ALA A 20 7.56 16.19 -9.91
N GLN A 21 6.67 15.26 -9.61
CA GLN A 21 5.29 15.45 -9.19
C GLN A 21 5.00 14.65 -7.92
N THR A 22 4.18 15.23 -7.06
CA THR A 22 3.63 14.57 -5.88
C THR A 22 2.11 14.54 -5.98
N THR A 23 1.52 13.36 -5.90
CA THR A 23 0.05 13.17 -5.91
C THR A 23 -0.40 12.77 -4.52
N LEU A 24 -1.23 13.61 -3.91
CA LEU A 24 -1.80 13.45 -2.58
C LEU A 24 -3.27 13.02 -2.66
N MET A 25 -3.64 12.06 -1.82
CA MET A 25 -4.99 11.55 -1.60
C MET A 25 -5.31 11.54 -0.11
N LEU A 26 -6.60 11.69 0.22
CA LEU A 26 -7.11 11.67 1.59
C LEU A 26 -8.19 10.61 1.76
N SER A 27 -8.23 9.91 2.88
CA SER A 27 -9.40 9.15 3.35
C SER A 27 -9.73 9.59 4.77
N GLN A 28 -10.99 9.92 5.04
CA GLN A 28 -11.47 10.25 6.37
C GLN A 28 -12.20 9.04 6.96
N LYS A 29 -11.86 8.66 8.21
CA LYS A 29 -12.53 7.59 8.97
C LYS A 29 -12.64 8.00 10.43
N SER A 30 -13.86 8.01 10.96
CA SER A 30 -14.15 8.36 12.37
C SER A 30 -13.47 9.68 12.78
N ASP A 31 -13.70 10.72 11.97
CA ASP A 31 -13.11 12.07 12.10
C ASP A 31 -11.58 12.16 12.00
N VAL A 32 -10.87 11.06 11.81
CA VAL A 32 -9.42 11.04 11.55
C VAL A 32 -9.17 11.16 10.05
N ASN A 33 -8.26 12.06 9.67
CA ASN A 33 -7.86 12.28 8.29
C ASN A 33 -6.55 11.53 8.00
N TYR A 34 -6.60 10.57 7.08
CA TYR A 34 -5.45 9.83 6.62
C TYR A 34 -5.03 10.36 5.26
N LEU A 35 -3.77 10.78 5.17
CA LEU A 35 -3.13 11.23 3.95
C LEU A 35 -2.30 10.08 3.38
N GLY A 36 -2.36 9.88 2.08
CA GLY A 36 -1.48 8.99 1.32
C GLY A 36 -0.98 9.71 0.07
N TRP A 37 0.29 9.57 -0.28
CA TRP A 37 0.82 10.20 -1.48
C TRP A 37 1.85 9.33 -2.21
N SER A 38 2.00 9.58 -3.51
CA SER A 38 3.12 9.10 -4.33
C SER A 38 3.99 10.28 -4.74
N THR A 39 5.29 10.06 -4.94
CA THR A 39 6.19 11.06 -5.53
C THR A 39 7.23 10.36 -6.42
N ASP A 40 7.57 10.98 -7.53
CA ASP A 40 8.66 10.56 -8.43
C ASP A 40 9.99 11.29 -8.14
N GLU A 41 10.03 12.16 -7.12
CA GLU A 41 11.28 12.74 -6.63
C GLU A 41 12.20 11.63 -6.12
N SER A 42 13.33 11.46 -6.80
CA SER A 42 14.26 10.37 -6.57
C SER A 42 15.17 10.59 -5.35
N LYS A 43 15.37 11.84 -4.93
CA LYS A 43 16.32 12.24 -3.87
C LYS A 43 15.61 13.02 -2.77
N VAL A 44 14.58 12.42 -2.18
CA VAL A 44 13.85 13.02 -1.06
C VAL A 44 14.76 13.11 0.16
N ALA A 45 14.86 14.28 0.77
CA ALA A 45 15.57 14.49 2.04
C ALA A 45 14.61 14.54 3.24
N ARG A 46 13.44 15.17 3.06
CA ARG A 46 12.36 15.24 4.05
C ARG A 46 11.02 15.52 3.37
N GLN A 47 9.95 15.35 4.11
CA GLN A 47 8.59 15.64 3.63
C GLN A 47 7.85 16.47 4.67
N GLU A 48 7.12 17.49 4.25
CA GLU A 48 6.46 18.43 5.15
C GLU A 48 4.95 18.39 4.89
N VAL A 49 4.16 18.12 5.94
CA VAL A 49 2.69 18.08 5.85
C VAL A 49 2.13 19.42 6.28
N TYR A 50 1.30 20.00 5.43
CA TYR A 50 0.62 21.26 5.66
C TYR A 50 -0.89 21.07 5.74
N ARG A 51 -1.53 21.87 6.59
CA ARG A 51 -2.98 21.90 6.79
C ARG A 51 -3.48 23.34 6.82
N GLY A 52 -4.65 23.59 6.24
CA GLY A 52 -5.35 24.87 6.34
C GLY A 52 -6.86 24.68 6.51
N THR A 53 -7.55 25.70 7.01
CA THR A 53 -9.02 25.75 7.08
C THR A 53 -9.65 26.29 5.79
N THR A 54 -8.82 26.79 4.87
CA THR A 54 -9.22 27.29 3.55
C THR A 54 -8.40 26.62 2.45
N SER A 55 -8.85 26.76 1.20
CA SER A 55 -8.12 26.27 0.02
C SER A 55 -6.92 27.13 -0.38
N ASN A 56 -6.67 28.25 0.30
CA ASN A 56 -5.57 29.15 -0.03
C ASN A 56 -4.24 28.59 0.49
N PRO A 57 -3.30 28.21 -0.40
CA PRO A 57 -2.02 27.64 0.02
C PRO A 57 -1.12 28.63 0.78
N ASP A 58 -1.36 29.94 0.69
CA ASP A 58 -0.58 30.94 1.43
C ASP A 58 -0.95 30.98 2.92
N LEU A 59 -2.09 30.39 3.30
CA LEU A 59 -2.61 30.34 4.67
C LEU A 59 -2.45 28.97 5.34
N ARG A 60 -1.77 28.02 4.69
CA ARG A 60 -1.56 26.68 5.26
C ARG A 60 -0.45 26.71 6.30
N GLU A 61 -0.62 25.94 7.36
CA GLU A 61 0.35 25.79 8.45
C GLU A 61 0.98 24.40 8.42
N ARG A 62 2.28 24.31 8.72
CA ARG A 62 2.97 23.02 8.77
C ARG A 62 2.60 22.29 10.06
N ILE A 63 2.08 21.07 9.94
CA ILE A 63 1.67 20.25 11.07
C ILE A 63 2.61 19.07 11.33
N ALA A 64 3.46 18.70 10.36
CA ALA A 64 4.47 17.65 10.54
C ALA A 64 5.69 17.84 9.62
N VAL A 65 6.83 17.33 10.09
CA VAL A 65 8.03 17.06 9.29
C VAL A 65 8.31 15.57 9.39
N LEU A 66 8.41 14.91 8.25
CA LEU A 66 8.53 13.47 8.12
C LEU A 66 9.86 13.10 7.45
N ASP A 67 10.26 11.83 7.64
CA ASP A 67 11.39 11.21 6.96
C ASP A 67 11.18 11.15 5.42
N ALA A 68 12.18 10.64 4.69
CA ALA A 68 12.16 10.57 3.24
C ALA A 68 11.35 9.37 2.70
N GLU A 69 11.10 8.38 3.55
CA GLU A 69 10.59 7.07 3.17
C GLU A 69 9.07 6.96 3.31
N THR A 70 8.47 7.62 4.30
CA THR A 70 7.04 7.53 4.57
C THR A 70 6.23 8.07 3.39
N ARG A 71 5.06 7.48 3.15
CA ARG A 71 4.13 7.89 2.10
C ARG A 71 2.71 8.04 2.64
N THR A 72 2.56 8.08 3.96
CA THR A 72 1.29 8.26 4.65
C THR A 72 1.45 9.13 5.90
N PHE A 73 0.35 9.77 6.29
CA PHE A 73 0.27 10.56 7.53
C PHE A 73 -1.13 10.46 8.13
N LYS A 74 -1.21 10.47 9.46
CA LYS A 74 -2.46 10.44 10.22
C LYS A 74 -2.61 11.77 10.95
N ASP A 75 -3.66 12.51 10.64
CA ASP A 75 -4.09 13.68 11.39
C ASP A 75 -5.35 13.33 12.20
N ALA A 76 -5.21 13.34 13.53
CA ALA A 76 -6.31 13.15 14.47
C ALA A 76 -6.59 14.42 15.30
N ASP A 77 -5.88 15.52 15.03
CA ASP A 77 -6.12 16.81 15.67
C ASP A 77 -7.19 17.58 14.90
N THR A 78 -8.34 16.94 14.71
CA THR A 78 -9.39 17.39 13.81
C THR A 78 -10.61 17.80 14.63
N ASN A 79 -10.89 19.10 14.67
CA ASN A 79 -12.14 19.59 15.25
C ASN A 79 -13.34 19.06 14.45
N SER A 80 -14.24 18.34 15.12
CA SER A 80 -15.48 17.85 14.54
C SER A 80 -16.27 18.98 13.87
N GLY A 81 -16.69 18.78 12.62
CA GLY A 81 -17.49 19.76 11.86
C GLY A 81 -16.70 20.83 11.11
N LEU A 82 -15.36 20.90 11.25
CA LEU A 82 -14.52 21.71 10.38
C LEU A 82 -14.00 20.89 9.19
N ASN A 83 -13.91 21.54 8.04
CA ASN A 83 -13.23 20.98 6.88
C ASN A 83 -11.81 21.51 6.79
N TYR A 84 -10.89 20.62 6.41
CA TYR A 84 -9.49 20.96 6.25
C TYR A 84 -9.05 20.75 4.81
N TRP A 85 -8.00 21.49 4.44
CA TRP A 85 -7.24 21.34 3.21
C TRP A 85 -5.83 20.90 3.56
N TYR A 86 -5.27 19.98 2.79
CA TYR A 86 -3.95 19.42 3.01
C TYR A 86 -3.06 19.48 1.78
N TRP A 87 -1.78 19.63 2.03
CA TRP A 87 -0.70 19.53 1.05
C TRP A 87 0.47 18.76 1.66
N VAL A 88 1.25 18.11 0.81
CA VAL A 88 2.54 17.54 1.15
C VAL A 88 3.60 18.17 0.27
N ASP A 89 4.64 18.70 0.90
CA ASP A 89 5.80 19.23 0.21
C ASP A 89 6.95 18.23 0.35
N VAL A 90 7.33 17.65 -0.78
CA VAL A 90 8.49 16.77 -0.84
C VAL A 90 9.72 17.63 -1.09
N VAL A 91 10.66 17.65 -0.14
CA VAL A 91 11.88 18.47 -0.22
C VAL A 91 13.05 17.57 -0.58
N SER A 92 13.72 17.85 -1.69
CA SER A 92 14.87 17.07 -2.16
C SER A 92 16.16 17.44 -1.42
N GLU A 93 17.19 16.60 -1.59
CA GLU A 93 18.56 16.86 -1.11
C GLU A 93 19.15 18.16 -1.64
N ASN A 94 18.65 18.66 -2.77
CA ASN A 94 19.06 19.92 -3.40
C ASN A 94 18.10 21.08 -3.07
N GLN A 95 17.27 20.92 -2.03
CA GLN A 95 16.30 21.91 -1.56
C GLN A 95 15.21 22.27 -2.59
N ALA A 96 15.04 21.46 -3.64
CA ALA A 96 13.90 21.59 -4.54
C ALA A 96 12.62 21.13 -3.81
N GLN A 97 11.53 21.85 -4.04
CA GLN A 97 10.26 21.59 -3.36
C GLN A 97 9.23 21.13 -4.37
N VAL A 98 8.79 19.88 -4.23
CA VAL A 98 7.76 19.26 -5.06
C VAL A 98 6.45 19.24 -4.28
N VAL A 99 5.70 20.33 -4.43
CA VAL A 99 4.41 20.54 -3.75
C VAL A 99 3.33 19.67 -4.38
N SER A 100 2.55 18.96 -3.56
CA SER A 100 1.45 18.13 -4.05
C SER A 100 0.25 18.93 -4.56
N ASN A 101 -0.69 18.24 -5.20
CA ASN A 101 -2.07 18.74 -5.29
C ASN A 101 -2.66 18.95 -3.87
N ALA A 102 -3.70 19.77 -3.78
CA ALA A 102 -4.43 19.95 -2.53
C ALA A 102 -5.54 18.91 -2.41
N VAL A 103 -5.80 18.41 -1.21
CA VAL A 103 -6.95 17.53 -0.90
C VAL A 103 -7.75 18.10 0.26
N THR A 104 -9.03 17.80 0.33
CA THR A 104 -9.90 18.32 1.39
C THR A 104 -10.89 17.28 1.89
N THR A 105 -11.36 17.48 3.13
CA THR A 105 -12.50 16.76 3.72
C THR A 105 -13.84 17.40 3.36
N ALA A 106 -13.84 18.58 2.75
CA ALA A 106 -15.07 19.29 2.43
C ALA A 106 -15.95 18.47 1.48
N PRO A 107 -17.22 18.20 1.85
CA PRO A 107 -18.12 17.45 1.00
C PRO A 107 -18.31 18.18 -0.33
N ASN A 108 -18.32 17.43 -1.44
CA ASN A 108 -18.47 17.92 -2.81
C ASN A 108 -17.32 18.80 -3.36
N ALA A 109 -16.24 18.99 -2.60
CA ALA A 109 -15.02 19.62 -3.10
C ALA A 109 -14.01 18.55 -3.55
N GLY A 110 -13.56 18.65 -4.80
CA GLY A 110 -12.51 17.80 -5.33
C GLY A 110 -11.10 18.33 -5.01
N PRO A 111 -10.05 17.53 -5.31
CA PRO A 111 -8.68 18.00 -5.20
C PRO A 111 -8.41 19.19 -6.13
N LEU A 112 -7.63 20.18 -5.67
CA LEU A 112 -7.13 21.26 -6.54
C LEU A 112 -5.80 20.85 -7.15
N ARG A 113 -5.63 21.14 -8.44
CA ARG A 113 -4.48 20.69 -9.25
C ARG A 113 -4.35 19.16 -9.29
N ALA A 114 -5.48 18.47 -9.41
CA ALA A 114 -5.52 17.02 -9.50
C ALA A 114 -4.62 16.49 -10.63
N ALA A 115 -3.94 15.37 -10.38
CA ALA A 115 -3.15 14.68 -11.39
C ALA A 115 -4.05 14.14 -12.51
N LYS A 116 -3.51 14.09 -13.74
CA LYS A 116 -4.23 13.55 -14.88
C LYS A 116 -4.30 12.02 -14.77
N ALA A 117 -5.51 11.49 -14.62
CA ALA A 117 -5.75 10.05 -14.59
C ALA A 117 -5.61 9.40 -15.97
N SER A 118 -5.02 8.21 -16.02
CA SER A 118 -5.13 7.33 -17.18
C SER A 118 -6.57 6.83 -17.34
N SER A 119 -7.09 6.91 -18.57
CA SER A 119 -8.41 6.34 -18.92
C SER A 119 -8.47 4.82 -18.82
N GLU A 120 -7.32 4.18 -18.61
CA GLU A 120 -7.18 2.74 -18.46
C GLU A 120 -7.52 2.25 -17.05
N CYS A 121 -7.60 3.16 -16.07
CA CYS A 121 -7.96 2.86 -14.69
C CYS A 121 -9.47 2.59 -14.57
N LYS A 122 -9.87 1.37 -14.90
CA LYS A 122 -11.26 0.88 -14.84
C LYS A 122 -11.29 -0.56 -14.32
N PRO A 123 -12.41 -1.00 -13.72
CA PRO A 123 -12.50 -2.36 -13.21
C PRO A 123 -12.25 -3.43 -14.27
N GLY A 124 -11.50 -4.46 -13.89
CA GLY A 124 -11.07 -5.56 -14.76
C GLY A 124 -9.90 -5.23 -15.69
N ALA A 125 -9.29 -4.05 -15.59
CA ALA A 125 -8.15 -3.68 -16.42
C ALA A 125 -6.92 -4.54 -16.11
N THR A 126 -6.14 -4.86 -17.14
CA THR A 126 -4.83 -5.50 -17.02
C THR A 126 -3.75 -4.52 -17.44
N PHE A 127 -2.78 -4.28 -16.57
CA PHE A 127 -1.58 -3.49 -16.88
C PHE A 127 -0.38 -4.41 -16.98
N GLU A 128 0.35 -4.31 -18.09
CA GLU A 128 1.48 -5.19 -18.39
C GLU A 128 2.69 -4.36 -18.83
N ASN A 129 3.86 -4.63 -18.22
CA ASN A 129 5.17 -4.05 -18.56
C ASN A 129 5.23 -2.51 -18.58
N ARG A 130 4.47 -1.84 -17.70
CA ARG A 130 4.44 -0.37 -17.61
C ARG A 130 3.97 0.13 -16.25
N THR A 131 4.06 1.44 -16.07
CA THR A 131 3.48 2.17 -14.94
C THR A 131 2.22 2.90 -15.39
N VAL A 132 1.15 2.81 -14.61
CA VAL A 132 -0.12 3.52 -14.85
C VAL A 132 -0.43 4.39 -13.64
N ASP A 133 -0.60 5.70 -13.88
CA ASP A 133 -1.07 6.65 -12.89
C ASP A 133 -2.59 6.85 -13.03
N CYS A 134 -3.32 6.54 -11.97
CA CYS A 134 -4.78 6.68 -11.93
C CYS A 134 -5.22 8.05 -11.40
N GLY A 135 -4.31 8.97 -11.07
CA GLY A 135 -4.62 10.37 -10.76
C GLY A 135 -5.62 10.56 -9.61
N GLY A 136 -5.77 9.56 -8.74
CA GLY A 136 -6.71 9.57 -7.62
C GLY A 136 -8.15 9.19 -7.95
N VAL A 137 -8.43 8.64 -9.15
CA VAL A 137 -9.79 8.21 -9.49
C VAL A 137 -10.29 7.08 -8.60
N THR A 138 -11.60 7.01 -8.43
CA THR A 138 -12.27 5.93 -7.72
C THR A 138 -12.80 4.90 -8.72
N ILE A 139 -12.45 3.63 -8.52
CA ILE A 139 -13.03 2.51 -9.26
C ILE A 139 -13.76 1.56 -8.31
N GLY A 140 -14.70 0.81 -8.86
CA GLY A 140 -15.24 -0.36 -8.19
C GLY A 140 -16.34 -1.08 -8.97
N THR A 141 -16.64 -2.32 -8.57
CA THR A 141 -17.77 -3.12 -9.04
C THR A 141 -18.72 -3.45 -7.89
N SER A 142 -18.64 -4.64 -7.30
CA SER A 142 -19.52 -5.15 -6.24
C SER A 142 -18.75 -6.06 -5.28
N CYS A 143 -19.34 -6.31 -4.11
CA CYS A 143 -18.85 -7.25 -3.11
C CYS A 143 -20.06 -8.02 -2.53
N PRO A 144 -20.54 -9.07 -3.21
CA PRO A 144 -21.56 -9.94 -2.63
C PRO A 144 -20.98 -10.74 -1.45
N ASN A 145 -21.78 -10.95 -0.41
CA ASN A 145 -21.38 -11.63 0.84
C ASN A 145 -21.08 -13.14 0.70
N ASP A 146 -21.21 -13.71 -0.49
CA ASP A 146 -21.21 -15.18 -0.70
C ASP A 146 -20.70 -15.59 -2.09
N SER A 147 -19.56 -15.07 -2.55
CA SER A 147 -18.99 -15.57 -3.81
C SER A 147 -17.49 -15.79 -3.76
N ASP A 148 -17.07 -17.05 -3.76
CA ASP A 148 -15.69 -17.54 -3.96
C ASP A 148 -15.11 -17.23 -5.37
N LYS A 149 -15.65 -16.24 -6.09
CA LYS A 149 -15.35 -15.97 -7.52
C LYS A 149 -15.32 -14.49 -7.86
N GLN A 150 -15.10 -13.60 -6.89
CA GLN A 150 -14.93 -12.19 -7.20
C GLN A 150 -13.70 -12.02 -8.10
N LYS A 151 -13.81 -11.11 -9.07
CA LYS A 151 -12.70 -10.82 -9.99
C LYS A 151 -11.86 -9.68 -9.43
N PRO A 152 -10.55 -9.66 -9.65
CA PRO A 152 -9.74 -8.49 -9.31
C PRO A 152 -10.21 -7.25 -10.08
N LEU A 153 -10.13 -6.09 -9.43
CA LEU A 153 -10.41 -4.80 -10.06
C LEU A 153 -9.29 -4.39 -11.02
N ILE A 154 -8.05 -4.71 -10.68
CA ILE A 154 -6.87 -4.45 -11.51
C ILE A 154 -5.97 -5.68 -11.47
N ILE A 155 -5.47 -6.09 -12.63
CA ILE A 155 -4.47 -7.14 -12.78
C ILE A 155 -3.16 -6.50 -13.22
N LEU A 156 -2.07 -6.81 -12.52
CA LEU A 156 -0.72 -6.35 -12.82
C LEU A 156 0.13 -7.52 -13.30
N LYS A 157 0.83 -7.31 -14.41
CA LYS A 157 1.82 -8.24 -14.98
C LYS A 157 3.12 -7.50 -15.22
N ASN A 158 4.07 -7.63 -14.30
CA ASN A 158 5.31 -6.86 -14.33
C ASN A 158 5.05 -5.33 -14.46
N ALA A 159 4.12 -4.80 -13.67
CA ALA A 159 3.55 -3.47 -13.85
C ALA A 159 3.38 -2.72 -12.53
N THR A 160 3.28 -1.39 -12.62
CA THR A 160 3.00 -0.52 -11.48
C THR A 160 1.66 0.18 -11.67
N VAL A 161 0.86 0.22 -10.62
CA VAL A 161 -0.30 1.11 -10.52
C VAL A 161 -0.06 2.11 -9.38
N LYS A 162 -0.36 3.37 -9.63
CA LYS A 162 -0.28 4.42 -8.60
C LYS A 162 -1.53 5.29 -8.53
N ASN A 163 -1.77 5.87 -7.36
CA ASN A 163 -2.81 6.89 -7.10
C ASN A 163 -4.23 6.41 -7.46
N LEU A 164 -4.68 5.33 -6.82
CA LEU A 164 -5.98 4.72 -7.10
C LEU A 164 -6.82 4.63 -5.83
N ARG A 165 -8.11 4.91 -5.93
CA ARG A 165 -9.08 4.64 -4.86
C ARG A 165 -9.98 3.48 -5.26
N ILE A 166 -10.13 2.51 -4.37
CA ILE A 166 -11.09 1.43 -4.47
C ILE A 166 -12.27 1.77 -3.57
N SER A 167 -13.47 1.82 -4.15
CA SER A 167 -14.69 2.25 -3.43
C SER A 167 -15.11 1.23 -2.36
N ALA A 168 -15.75 1.73 -1.30
CA ALA A 168 -16.22 0.89 -0.19
C ALA A 168 -17.25 -0.17 -0.64
N SER A 169 -18.11 0.16 -1.62
CA SER A 169 -19.18 -0.71 -2.11
C SER A 169 -18.77 -1.59 -3.31
N GLY A 170 -17.66 -1.30 -3.97
CA GLY A 170 -17.29 -1.87 -5.27
C GLY A 170 -15.91 -2.51 -5.32
N ARG A 171 -15.55 -3.23 -4.27
CA ARG A 171 -14.16 -3.57 -3.92
C ARG A 171 -13.65 -4.90 -4.47
N ALA A 172 -14.56 -5.84 -4.81
CA ALA A 172 -14.27 -7.15 -5.40
C ALA A 172 -13.04 -7.86 -4.77
N ASP A 173 -12.25 -8.58 -5.58
CA ASP A 173 -11.02 -9.28 -5.13
C ASP A 173 -9.77 -8.38 -5.30
N GLY A 174 -9.90 -7.10 -4.94
CA GLY A 174 -8.78 -6.15 -4.83
C GLY A 174 -7.92 -6.01 -6.09
N ILE A 175 -6.60 -5.97 -5.90
CA ILE A 175 -5.59 -5.85 -6.98
C ILE A 175 -4.74 -7.11 -7.01
N HIS A 176 -4.60 -7.73 -8.19
CA HIS A 176 -3.74 -8.91 -8.35
C HIS A 176 -2.41 -8.55 -8.99
N CYS A 177 -1.31 -9.11 -8.47
CA CYS A 177 -0.05 -9.23 -9.18
C CYS A 177 0.05 -10.65 -9.74
N ASP A 178 -0.24 -10.83 -11.03
CA ASP A 178 -0.36 -12.15 -11.65
C ASP A 178 0.94 -12.68 -12.24
N SER A 179 1.89 -11.80 -12.57
CA SER A 179 3.20 -12.21 -13.05
C SER A 179 4.25 -11.12 -12.86
N GLY A 180 5.53 -11.52 -12.88
CA GLY A 180 6.65 -10.59 -12.77
C GLY A 180 6.66 -9.81 -11.45
N ASN A 181 7.23 -8.60 -11.49
CA ASN A 181 7.31 -7.72 -10.33
C ASN A 181 6.26 -6.62 -10.43
N CYS A 182 5.40 -6.48 -9.43
CA CYS A 182 4.36 -5.47 -9.41
C CYS A 182 4.56 -4.48 -8.27
N THR A 183 4.21 -3.22 -8.51
CA THR A 183 4.17 -2.18 -7.48
C THR A 183 2.77 -1.59 -7.39
N ILE A 184 2.27 -1.46 -6.17
CA ILE A 184 0.99 -0.84 -5.83
C ILE A 184 1.32 0.33 -4.92
N GLU A 185 1.26 1.55 -5.48
CA GLU A 185 1.73 2.77 -4.83
C GLU A 185 0.57 3.72 -4.56
N ASN A 186 0.48 4.24 -3.33
CA ASN A 186 -0.57 5.20 -2.94
C ASN A 186 -1.99 4.77 -3.36
N VAL A 187 -2.37 3.55 -3.00
CA VAL A 187 -3.73 3.04 -3.20
C VAL A 187 -4.51 3.14 -1.90
N ILE A 188 -5.76 3.62 -2.00
CA ILE A 188 -6.70 3.70 -0.89
C ILE A 188 -7.81 2.67 -1.11
N TRP A 189 -7.89 1.69 -0.22
CA TRP A 189 -9.04 0.78 -0.12
C TRP A 189 -9.99 1.32 0.96
N GLU A 190 -11.14 1.83 0.53
CA GLU A 190 -12.10 2.45 1.45
C GLU A 190 -12.80 1.46 2.37
N ASP A 191 -12.90 0.21 1.94
CA ASP A 191 -13.35 -0.94 2.71
C ASP A 191 -12.90 -2.20 1.95
N ILE A 192 -12.44 -3.26 2.62
CA ILE A 192 -11.89 -4.48 1.98
C ILE A 192 -12.96 -5.58 1.93
N CYS A 193 -13.06 -6.28 0.80
CA CYS A 193 -13.98 -7.42 0.63
C CYS A 193 -13.35 -8.74 1.02
N GLU A 194 -12.69 -9.39 0.05
CA GLU A 194 -11.99 -10.64 0.26
C GLU A 194 -10.56 -10.32 0.74
N ASP A 195 -9.75 -9.79 -0.18
CA ASP A 195 -8.40 -9.30 0.08
C ASP A 195 -8.19 -7.90 -0.56
N ALA A 196 -7.23 -7.12 -0.07
CA ALA A 196 -6.87 -5.84 -0.70
C ALA A 196 -5.96 -6.04 -1.92
N ALA A 197 -4.98 -6.93 -1.79
CA ALA A 197 -4.08 -7.29 -2.87
C ALA A 197 -3.58 -8.75 -2.77
N THR A 198 -3.38 -9.37 -3.92
CA THR A 198 -2.99 -10.77 -4.03
C THR A 198 -1.72 -10.96 -4.86
N ASN A 199 -0.70 -11.59 -4.28
CA ASN A 199 0.55 -11.91 -4.97
C ASN A 199 0.51 -13.32 -5.56
N ASN A 200 0.26 -13.36 -6.87
CA ASN A 200 0.39 -14.54 -7.73
C ASN A 200 1.67 -14.48 -8.60
N GLY A 201 2.46 -13.41 -8.49
CA GLY A 201 3.66 -13.12 -9.28
C GLY A 201 4.97 -13.40 -8.54
N LYS A 202 6.03 -12.65 -8.87
CA LYS A 202 7.37 -12.82 -8.31
C LYS A 202 7.60 -11.92 -7.10
N THR A 203 7.42 -10.61 -7.27
CA THR A 203 7.54 -9.62 -6.18
C THR A 203 6.36 -8.67 -6.24
N MET A 204 5.61 -8.53 -5.15
CA MET A 204 4.56 -7.51 -5.04
C MET A 204 4.97 -6.49 -3.98
N THR A 205 5.14 -5.24 -4.38
CA THR A 205 5.57 -4.15 -3.48
C THR A 205 4.41 -3.19 -3.21
N ILE A 206 4.04 -3.03 -1.95
CA ILE A 206 3.11 -2.00 -1.47
C ILE A 206 3.92 -0.80 -1.00
N VAL A 207 3.61 0.39 -1.53
CA VAL A 207 4.30 1.64 -1.20
C VAL A 207 3.28 2.66 -0.68
N GLY A 208 3.31 2.90 0.63
CA GLY A 208 2.29 3.71 1.29
C GLY A 208 0.90 3.14 1.06
N GLY A 209 -0.09 4.03 0.93
CA GLY A 209 -1.49 3.63 0.78
C GLY A 209 -2.19 3.38 2.12
N ILE A 210 -3.52 3.32 2.06
CA ILE A 210 -4.39 3.20 3.23
C ILE A 210 -5.41 2.10 2.95
N ALA A 211 -5.52 1.14 3.87
CA ALA A 211 -6.49 0.06 3.77
C ALA A 211 -7.44 0.09 4.98
N HIS A 212 -8.71 0.37 4.71
CA HIS A 212 -9.76 0.29 5.71
C HIS A 212 -10.51 -1.04 5.62
N ASN A 213 -10.96 -1.54 6.76
CA ASN A 213 -11.93 -2.64 6.84
C ASN A 213 -12.71 -2.49 8.16
N ALA A 214 -13.89 -3.08 8.24
CA ALA A 214 -14.75 -3.04 9.42
C ALA A 214 -15.42 -4.40 9.66
N LYS A 215 -15.64 -4.77 10.92
CA LYS A 215 -16.27 -6.07 11.27
C LYS A 215 -17.68 -6.26 10.71
N ASP A 216 -18.45 -5.16 10.70
CA ASP A 216 -19.79 -5.09 10.14
C ASP A 216 -19.79 -4.39 8.77
N GLY A 217 -18.61 -4.32 8.15
CA GLY A 217 -18.46 -3.85 6.78
C GLY A 217 -19.08 -4.82 5.78
N TYR A 218 -18.98 -4.48 4.51
CA TYR A 218 -19.37 -5.42 3.46
C TYR A 218 -18.49 -6.69 3.57
N GLY A 219 -18.77 -7.78 2.84
CA GLY A 219 -17.83 -8.94 2.74
C GLY A 219 -17.66 -9.79 4.00
N GLY A 220 -18.25 -9.36 5.12
CA GLY A 220 -18.29 -10.12 6.36
C GLY A 220 -17.03 -9.95 7.21
N LYS A 221 -16.68 -11.01 7.95
CA LYS A 221 -15.59 -10.96 8.92
C LYS A 221 -14.25 -10.67 8.21
N PRO A 222 -13.51 -9.62 8.61
CA PRO A 222 -12.19 -9.32 8.04
C PRO A 222 -11.25 -10.54 8.08
N ASP A 223 -10.69 -10.94 6.94
CA ASP A 223 -9.72 -12.05 6.86
C ASP A 223 -8.30 -11.59 6.54
N LYS A 224 -7.89 -11.39 5.28
CA LYS A 224 -6.52 -10.97 4.96
C LYS A 224 -6.52 -9.66 4.17
N VAL A 225 -5.51 -8.84 4.40
CA VAL A 225 -5.25 -7.65 3.58
C VAL A 225 -4.40 -8.05 2.37
N LEU A 226 -3.31 -8.77 2.62
CA LEU A 226 -2.36 -9.21 1.60
C LEU A 226 -2.33 -10.74 1.52
N GLN A 227 -2.90 -11.28 0.45
CA GLN A 227 -2.88 -12.70 0.15
C GLN A 227 -1.66 -13.04 -0.71
N HIS A 228 -1.04 -14.21 -0.48
CA HIS A 228 0.17 -14.60 -1.21
C HIS A 228 0.13 -16.08 -1.58
N ASN A 229 -0.04 -16.35 -2.88
CA ASN A 229 -0.26 -17.70 -3.40
C ASN A 229 0.95 -18.27 -4.15
N SER A 230 1.68 -17.43 -4.90
CA SER A 230 2.85 -17.87 -5.66
C SER A 230 3.96 -18.39 -4.76
N LYS A 231 4.82 -19.26 -5.31
CA LYS A 231 5.99 -19.83 -4.62
C LYS A 231 7.26 -19.12 -5.08
N ASN A 232 8.33 -19.20 -4.30
CA ASN A 232 9.61 -18.53 -4.58
C ASN A 232 9.44 -17.02 -4.86
N SER A 233 8.60 -16.38 -4.06
CA SER A 233 8.13 -15.01 -4.30
C SER A 233 8.04 -14.21 -3.01
N THR A 234 8.04 -12.89 -3.15
CA THR A 234 8.14 -11.96 -2.03
C THR A 234 7.04 -10.91 -2.09
N THR A 235 6.41 -10.63 -0.96
CA THR A 235 5.60 -9.42 -0.76
C THR A 235 6.40 -8.43 0.07
N VAL A 236 6.53 -7.19 -0.40
CA VAL A 236 7.26 -6.11 0.28
C VAL A 236 6.26 -5.04 0.71
N VAL A 237 6.34 -4.58 1.96
CA VAL A 237 5.51 -3.49 2.50
C VAL A 237 6.42 -2.39 3.02
N LYS A 238 6.28 -1.19 2.46
CA LYS A 238 7.09 -0.01 2.80
C LYS A 238 6.27 1.27 2.68
N GLY A 239 6.91 2.41 3.00
CA GLY A 239 6.27 3.73 2.91
C GLY A 239 5.15 3.93 3.92
N ASN A 240 5.21 3.22 5.05
CA ASN A 240 4.21 3.29 6.12
C ASN A 240 2.78 2.96 5.64
N PHE A 241 2.61 1.88 4.86
CA PHE A 241 1.28 1.36 4.52
C PHE A 241 0.42 1.25 5.78
N THR A 242 -0.76 1.86 5.77
CA THR A 242 -1.56 2.08 6.98
C THR A 242 -2.87 1.32 6.93
N LEU A 243 -3.10 0.46 7.91
CA LEU A 243 -4.39 -0.20 8.16
C LEU A 243 -5.23 0.64 9.13
N THR A 244 -6.53 0.76 8.86
CA THR A 244 -7.49 1.47 9.72
C THR A 244 -8.75 0.63 9.94
N GLY A 245 -9.42 0.79 11.09
CA GLY A 245 -10.61 0.00 11.44
C GLY A 245 -10.26 -1.37 12.02
N GLU A 246 -10.95 -2.44 11.59
CA GLU A 246 -10.75 -3.80 12.08
C GLU A 246 -10.32 -4.76 10.97
N HIS A 247 -9.24 -5.51 11.20
CA HIS A 247 -8.64 -6.41 10.22
C HIS A 247 -8.47 -7.82 10.79
N GLY A 248 -8.36 -8.83 9.93
CA GLY A 248 -7.92 -10.16 10.35
C GLY A 248 -6.40 -10.25 10.36
N LYS A 249 -5.77 -10.25 9.19
CA LYS A 249 -4.32 -10.42 9.01
C LYS A 249 -3.75 -9.41 8.02
N LEU A 250 -2.59 -8.84 8.31
CA LEU A 250 -1.92 -7.98 7.32
C LEU A 250 -1.45 -8.83 6.13
N TRP A 251 -0.81 -9.96 6.38
CA TRP A 251 -0.30 -10.83 5.32
C TRP A 251 -0.42 -12.32 5.67
N ARG A 252 -0.75 -13.15 4.67
CA ARG A 252 -0.80 -14.60 4.83
C ARG A 252 -0.24 -15.32 3.59
N SER A 253 0.80 -16.13 3.82
CA SER A 253 1.17 -17.20 2.88
C SER A 253 0.01 -18.19 2.79
N CYS A 254 -0.42 -18.58 1.59
CA CYS A 254 -1.58 -19.46 1.46
C CYS A 254 -1.44 -20.77 2.26
N GLY A 255 -2.40 -21.04 3.15
CA GLY A 255 -2.34 -22.16 4.10
C GLY A 255 -2.72 -23.51 3.49
N ASP A 256 -3.64 -23.50 2.53
CA ASP A 256 -4.31 -24.68 2.00
C ASP A 256 -4.59 -24.58 0.49
N CYS A 257 -3.76 -23.84 -0.24
CA CYS A 257 -3.91 -23.70 -1.69
C CYS A 257 -3.83 -25.04 -2.43
N SER A 258 -4.46 -25.11 -3.61
CA SER A 258 -4.19 -26.19 -4.57
C SER A 258 -2.70 -26.18 -4.93
N ASN A 259 -2.07 -27.35 -4.99
CA ASN A 259 -0.63 -27.48 -5.20
C ASN A 259 0.18 -26.60 -4.24
N ASN A 260 -0.19 -26.54 -2.95
CA ASN A 260 0.49 -25.66 -2.00
C ASN A 260 2.00 -25.95 -1.88
N GLY A 261 2.73 -25.00 -1.32
CA GLY A 261 4.17 -25.07 -1.13
C GLY A 261 4.75 -23.69 -0.85
N GLY A 262 6.06 -23.58 -0.95
CA GLY A 262 6.80 -22.33 -0.77
C GLY A 262 8.20 -22.45 -1.36
N PRO A 263 9.16 -21.64 -0.91
CA PRO A 263 9.00 -20.61 0.13
C PRO A 263 8.20 -19.39 -0.37
N ARG A 264 7.47 -18.75 0.54
CA ARG A 264 6.88 -17.41 0.36
C ARG A 264 7.45 -16.44 1.38
N PHE A 265 7.82 -15.26 0.92
CA PHE A 265 8.51 -14.28 1.74
C PHE A 265 7.66 -13.04 1.97
N LEU A 266 7.75 -12.49 3.17
CA LEU A 266 7.26 -11.17 3.52
C LEU A 266 8.44 -10.30 3.97
N THR A 267 8.49 -9.05 3.52
CA THR A 267 9.40 -8.03 4.05
C THR A 267 8.64 -6.76 4.37
N VAL A 268 8.51 -6.44 5.66
CA VAL A 268 7.93 -5.19 6.14
C VAL A 268 9.05 -4.31 6.65
N THR A 269 9.21 -3.13 6.06
CA THR A 269 10.20 -2.13 6.49
C THR A 269 9.56 -0.98 7.25
N SER A 270 8.30 -0.66 6.91
CA SER A 270 7.50 0.36 7.60
C SER A 270 6.01 0.12 7.30
N ALA A 271 5.22 -0.03 8.35
CA ALA A 271 3.76 -0.14 8.27
C ALA A 271 3.11 0.31 9.59
N THR A 272 1.87 0.77 9.52
CA THR A 272 1.08 1.18 10.68
C THR A 272 -0.25 0.45 10.73
N VAL A 273 -0.65 -0.01 11.92
CA VAL A 273 -2.00 -0.52 12.20
C VAL A 273 -2.67 0.45 13.18
N ASN A 274 -3.49 1.37 12.66
CA ASN A 274 -4.29 2.30 13.46
C ASN A 274 -5.71 1.75 13.65
N GLY A 275 -5.80 0.61 14.33
CA GLY A 275 -7.03 -0.17 14.44
C GLY A 275 -6.83 -1.43 15.29
N THR A 276 -7.71 -2.40 15.15
CA THR A 276 -7.50 -3.76 15.67
C THR A 276 -7.17 -4.72 14.55
N ILE A 277 -6.32 -5.71 14.83
CA ILE A 277 -6.00 -6.79 13.90
C ILE A 277 -5.84 -8.10 14.66
N ASP A 278 -6.20 -9.24 14.08
CA ASP A 278 -6.06 -10.55 14.75
C ASP A 278 -4.59 -11.02 14.78
N SER A 279 -3.83 -10.86 13.69
CA SER A 279 -2.36 -11.05 13.68
C SER A 279 -1.68 -10.33 12.50
N ILE A 280 -0.36 -10.18 12.51
CA ILE A 280 0.35 -9.45 11.44
C ILE A 280 0.69 -10.38 10.26
N ALA A 281 1.49 -11.43 10.50
CA ALA A 281 1.97 -12.31 9.45
C ALA A 281 1.76 -13.79 9.80
N GLY A 282 1.25 -14.57 8.86
CA GLY A 282 1.15 -16.03 8.97
C GLY A 282 2.06 -16.76 7.97
N VAL A 283 3.13 -17.40 8.46
CA VAL A 283 4.11 -18.15 7.65
C VAL A 283 3.89 -19.66 7.75
N ASN A 284 4.07 -20.40 6.66
CA ASN A 284 4.08 -21.88 6.70
C ASN A 284 5.51 -22.38 6.90
N ARG A 285 5.87 -22.74 8.14
CA ARG A 285 7.26 -23.10 8.48
C ARG A 285 7.79 -24.30 7.69
N ASN A 286 6.92 -25.27 7.41
CA ASN A 286 7.25 -26.49 6.66
C ASN A 286 7.50 -26.24 5.16
N TYR A 287 7.18 -25.05 4.65
CA TYR A 287 7.46 -24.66 3.27
C TYR A 287 8.61 -23.67 3.13
N GLY A 288 9.32 -23.37 4.23
CA GLY A 288 10.49 -22.48 4.22
C GLY A 288 10.14 -21.00 4.12
N ASP A 289 8.88 -20.62 4.42
CA ASP A 289 8.43 -19.24 4.39
C ASP A 289 9.22 -18.38 5.39
N VAL A 290 9.52 -17.13 5.05
CA VAL A 290 10.18 -16.20 5.98
C VAL A 290 9.49 -14.84 5.96
N ALA A 291 9.03 -14.39 7.12
CA ALA A 291 8.58 -13.02 7.34
C ALA A 291 9.68 -12.22 8.04
N THR A 292 10.19 -11.19 7.38
CA THR A 292 11.14 -10.22 7.93
C THR A 292 10.39 -8.93 8.24
N ILE A 293 10.35 -8.50 9.49
CA ILE A 293 9.53 -7.36 9.92
C ILE A 293 10.35 -6.39 10.76
N SER A 294 10.31 -5.12 10.39
CA SER A 294 10.82 -3.98 11.14
C SER A 294 9.96 -2.75 10.89
N GLY A 295 10.09 -1.72 11.73
CA GLY A 295 9.40 -0.44 11.54
C GLY A 295 7.88 -0.54 11.62
N LEU A 296 7.35 -1.54 12.33
CA LEU A 296 5.92 -1.76 12.48
C LEU A 296 5.39 -0.98 13.69
N LYS A 297 4.33 -0.19 13.48
CA LYS A 297 3.64 0.55 14.54
C LYS A 297 2.21 0.04 14.70
N ILE A 298 1.79 -0.31 15.91
CA ILE A 298 0.43 -0.82 16.17
C ILE A 298 -0.23 -0.02 17.27
N LYS A 299 -1.46 0.46 17.03
CA LYS A 299 -2.27 1.17 18.02
C LYS A 299 -2.44 0.30 19.26
N ASN A 300 -2.06 0.86 20.42
CA ASN A 300 -2.16 0.18 21.72
C ASN A 300 -1.42 -1.17 21.80
N TYR A 301 -0.32 -1.32 21.04
CA TYR A 301 0.49 -2.54 21.05
C TYR A 301 0.87 -2.98 22.46
N LYS A 302 0.73 -4.28 22.71
CA LYS A 302 1.35 -5.03 23.80
C LYS A 302 1.79 -6.37 23.22
N GLU A 303 2.81 -7.00 23.80
CA GLU A 303 3.24 -8.33 23.36
C GLU A 303 2.05 -9.31 23.36
N GLY A 304 1.89 -10.09 22.28
CA GLY A 304 0.74 -10.96 22.04
C GLY A 304 -0.59 -10.27 21.74
N LYS A 305 -0.65 -8.92 21.71
CA LYS A 305 -1.86 -8.15 21.39
C LYS A 305 -1.57 -7.02 20.39
N PRO A 306 -1.65 -7.30 19.08
CA PRO A 306 -1.86 -8.62 18.47
C PRO A 306 -0.58 -9.47 18.43
N PRO A 307 -0.68 -10.78 18.17
CA PRO A 307 0.43 -11.59 17.70
C PRO A 307 1.04 -11.01 16.41
N VAL A 308 2.35 -10.93 16.34
CA VAL A 308 3.05 -10.36 15.17
C VAL A 308 3.30 -11.43 14.13
N CYS A 309 4.28 -12.32 14.33
CA CYS A 309 4.58 -13.38 13.38
C CYS A 309 4.15 -14.73 13.94
N GLU A 310 3.21 -15.38 13.26
CA GLU A 310 2.66 -16.67 13.65
C GLU A 310 3.11 -17.75 12.67
N GLU A 311 3.65 -18.85 13.20
CA GLU A 311 4.04 -20.01 12.39
C GLU A 311 2.88 -20.99 12.25
N PHE A 312 2.74 -21.55 11.05
CA PHE A 312 1.74 -22.55 10.69
C PHE A 312 2.37 -23.74 9.99
N LYS A 313 1.63 -24.85 9.93
CA LYS A 313 1.82 -25.92 8.95
C LYS A 313 0.91 -25.66 7.76
N GLY A 314 1.51 -25.39 6.61
CA GLY A 314 0.79 -25.37 5.34
C GLY A 314 0.49 -26.79 4.86
N VAL A 315 -0.65 -26.96 4.20
CA VAL A 315 -1.11 -28.22 3.61
C VAL A 315 -1.52 -28.01 2.16
N VAL A 316 -1.56 -29.08 1.37
CA VAL A 316 -2.19 -29.05 0.05
C VAL A 316 -3.70 -29.15 0.22
N LYS A 317 -4.48 -28.37 -0.56
CA LYS A 317 -5.94 -28.40 -0.51
C LYS A 317 -6.49 -29.83 -0.55
N GLY A 318 -7.36 -30.17 0.41
CA GLY A 318 -7.98 -31.49 0.51
C GLY A 318 -7.08 -32.61 1.04
N GLN A 319 -5.83 -32.32 1.41
CA GLN A 319 -4.87 -33.33 1.94
C GLN A 319 -4.58 -33.17 3.43
N GLY A 320 -5.41 -32.43 4.17
CA GLY A 320 -5.28 -32.22 5.61
C GLY A 320 -5.81 -30.85 6.03
N SER A 321 -5.52 -30.47 7.27
CA SER A 321 -5.83 -29.16 7.85
C SER A 321 -4.57 -28.40 8.24
N THR A 322 -4.62 -27.07 8.15
CA THR A 322 -3.53 -26.22 8.64
C THR A 322 -3.46 -26.26 10.16
N GLU A 323 -2.26 -26.32 10.71
CA GLU A 323 -2.02 -26.21 12.16
C GLU A 323 -1.40 -24.87 12.50
N LYS A 324 -1.78 -24.27 13.63
CA LYS A 324 -1.22 -23.02 14.16
C LYS A 324 -0.24 -23.34 15.29
N TYR A 325 1.00 -22.88 15.19
CA TYR A 325 2.05 -23.07 16.21
C TYR A 325 2.21 -21.86 17.15
N GLY A 326 1.44 -20.79 16.92
CA GLY A 326 1.43 -19.58 17.72
C GLY A 326 2.49 -18.56 17.30
N GLU A 327 2.57 -17.48 18.08
CA GLU A 327 3.52 -16.38 17.87
C GLU A 327 4.97 -16.81 18.10
N LYS A 328 5.88 -16.32 17.25
CA LYS A 328 7.32 -16.55 17.31
C LYS A 328 8.10 -15.27 17.06
N TRP A 329 9.28 -15.21 17.66
CA TRP A 329 10.23 -14.10 17.55
C TRP A 329 11.61 -14.66 17.26
N ASP A 330 12.37 -13.97 16.41
CA ASP A 330 13.76 -14.30 16.07
C ASP A 330 14.00 -15.77 15.70
N THR A 331 13.06 -16.38 14.95
CA THR A 331 13.21 -17.73 14.39
C THR A 331 13.64 -17.68 12.92
N THR A 332 13.95 -18.84 12.34
CA THR A 332 14.24 -18.98 10.91
C THR A 332 13.13 -18.40 10.04
N ASN A 333 11.87 -18.64 10.41
CA ASN A 333 10.68 -18.26 9.63
C ASN A 333 10.09 -16.91 10.07
N CYS A 334 10.29 -16.53 11.33
CA CYS A 334 9.87 -15.24 11.88
C CYS A 334 11.08 -14.39 12.23
N LYS A 335 11.62 -13.70 11.22
CA LYS A 335 12.73 -12.73 11.35
C LYS A 335 12.20 -11.38 11.81
N VAL A 336 11.70 -11.37 13.03
CA VAL A 336 11.21 -10.19 13.72
C VAL A 336 11.67 -10.24 15.16
N SER A 337 12.27 -9.14 15.61
CA SER A 337 12.63 -8.91 17.00
C SER A 337 11.61 -7.97 17.63
N ARG A 338 11.50 -8.00 18.97
CA ARG A 338 10.56 -7.13 19.70
C ARG A 338 10.79 -5.64 19.40
N SER A 339 12.04 -5.23 19.18
CA SER A 339 12.38 -3.85 18.79
C SER A 339 11.91 -3.46 17.38
N GLY A 340 11.58 -4.43 16.53
CA GLY A 340 11.01 -4.18 15.21
C GLY A 340 9.54 -3.75 15.25
N VAL A 341 8.89 -3.82 16.42
CA VAL A 341 7.47 -3.51 16.64
C VAL A 341 7.31 -2.55 17.80
N SER A 342 6.49 -1.53 17.63
CA SER A 342 6.27 -0.51 18.65
C SER A 342 4.80 -0.11 18.73
N LYS A 343 4.41 0.46 19.88
CA LYS A 343 3.13 1.14 20.00
C LYS A 343 3.12 2.38 19.10
N LEU A 344 2.05 2.56 18.34
CA LEU A 344 1.81 3.76 17.52
C LEU A 344 1.77 5.03 18.38
#